data_AF-A0A378MJP4-F1
#
_entry.id   AF-A0A378MJP4-F1
#
_cell.length_a   1.000
_cell.length_b   1.000
_cell.length_c   1.000
_cell.angle_alpha   90.00
_cell.angle_beta   90.00
_cell.angle_gamma   90.00
#
_symmetry.space_group_name_H-M   'P 1'
#
loop_
_entity.id
_entity.type
_entity.pdbx_description
1 polymer ?
#
loop_
_entity_poly.entity_id
_entity_poly.type
_entity_poly.pdbx_seq_one_letter_code
_entity_poly.pdbx_strand_id
1 'polypeptide(L)' 'MANKTDLVNNVAELADLSKKDAAKAVEAVFETIQTSLSKGEKFN' A
#
# COMPACT_ATOMS: atom_id res chain seq x y z
N MET A 1 15.99 -0.35 7.61
CA MET A 1 14.61 0.00 7.98
C MET A 1 13.86 0.21 6.68
N ALA A 2 12.88 -0.63 6.34
CA ALA A 2 12.14 -0.47 5.09
C ALA A 2 11.27 0.79 5.19
N ASN A 3 11.45 1.73 4.27
CA ASN A 3 10.63 2.94 4.13
C ASN A 3 9.53 2.75 3.06
N LYS A 4 8.63 3.72 2.86
CA LYS A 4 7.55 3.65 1.85
C LYS A 4 8.11 3.37 0.44
N THR A 5 9.28 3.92 0.10
CA THR A 5 9.94 3.72 -1.19
C THR A 5 10.42 2.27 -1.37
N ASP A 6 11.00 1.67 -0.34
CA ASP A 6 11.44 0.26 -0.38
C ASP A 6 10.25 -0.67 -0.59
N LEU A 7 9.13 -0.41 0.09
CA LEU A 7 7.88 -1.16 -0.09
C LEU A 7 7.33 -1.04 -1.52
N VAL A 8 7.27 0.18 -2.08
CA VAL A 8 6.78 0.42 -3.44
C VAL A 8 7.66 -0.28 -4.47
N ASN A 9 8.99 -0.26 -4.30
CA ASN A 9 9.90 -0.95 -5.20
C ASN A 9 9.68 -2.47 -5.15
N ASN A 10 9.55 -3.06 -3.96
CA ASN A 10 9.30 -4.50 -3.81
C ASN A 10 7.95 -4.91 -4.42
N VAL A 11 6.89 -4.11 -4.21
CA VAL A 11 5.58 -4.38 -4.81
C VAL A 11 5.63 -4.26 -6.33
N ALA A 12 6.34 -3.26 -6.87
CA ALA A 12 6.52 -3.10 -8.31
C ALA A 12 7.23 -4.32 -8.92
N GLU A 13 8.29 -4.81 -8.28
CA GLU A 13 9.07 -5.96 -8.75
C GLU A 13 8.28 -7.28 -8.64
N LEU A 14 7.68 -7.56 -7.48
CA LEU A 14 7.01 -8.83 -7.21
C LEU A 14 5.67 -8.98 -7.93
N ALA A 15 4.97 -7.88 -8.19
CA ALA A 15 3.68 -7.89 -8.86
C ALA A 15 3.77 -7.49 -10.34
N ASP A 16 4.98 -7.30 -10.87
CA ASP A 16 5.25 -6.85 -12.24
C ASP A 16 4.44 -5.58 -12.62
N LEU A 17 4.47 -4.60 -11.74
CA LEU A 17 3.79 -3.31 -11.91
C LEU A 17 4.79 -2.21 -12.22
N SER A 18 4.33 -1.19 -12.95
CA SER A 18 5.08 0.06 -13.01
C SER A 18 5.23 0.64 -11.60
N LYS A 19 6.36 1.30 -11.29
CA LYS A 19 6.56 1.97 -9.99
C LYS A 19 5.44 2.97 -9.66
N LYS A 20 4.86 3.60 -10.69
CA LYS A 20 3.74 4.53 -10.56
C LYS A 20 2.48 3.82 -10.09
N ASP A 21 2.17 2.65 -10.66
CA ASP A 21 0.97 1.90 -10.31
C ASP A 21 1.14 1.20 -8.96
N ALA A 22 2.34 0.69 -8.67
CA ALA A 22 2.67 0.17 -7.34
C ALA A 22 2.54 1.24 -6.25
N ALA A 23 3.01 2.47 -6.49
CA ALA A 23 2.86 3.58 -5.53
C ALA A 23 1.39 3.87 -5.23
N LYS A 24 0.55 3.94 -6.26
CA LYS A 24 -0.89 4.15 -6.12
C LYS A 24 -1.57 3.00 -5.36
N ALA A 25 -1.24 1.76 -5.69
CA ALA A 25 -1.81 0.58 -5.05
C ALA A 25 -1.46 0.54 -3.55
N VAL A 26 -0.19 0.78 -3.21
CA VAL A 26 0.27 0.85 -1.81
C VAL A 26 -0.45 1.95 -1.05
N GLU A 27 -0.60 3.14 -1.65
CA GLU A 27 -1.31 4.26 -1.06
C GLU A 27 -2.80 3.97 -0.81
N ALA A 28 -3.48 3.38 -1.80
CA ALA A 28 -4.88 2.99 -1.67
C ALA A 28 -5.11 1.96 -0.54
N VAL A 29 -4.18 1.00 -0.36
CA VAL A 29 -4.26 0.04 0.74
C VAL A 29 -4.14 0.76 2.10
N PHE A 30 -3.16 1.66 2.24
CA PHE A 30 -3.00 2.42 3.48
C PHE A 30 -4.21 3.31 3.78
N GLU A 31 -4.79 3.96 2.77
CA GLU A 31 -5.98 4.78 2.91
C GLU A 31 -7.21 3.93 3.29
N THR A 32 -7.36 2.76 2.68
CA THR A 32 -8.43 1.82 3.00
C THR A 32 -8.35 1.37 4.46
N ILE A 33 -7.15 0.99 4.92
CA ILE A 33 -6.93 0.59 6.32
C ILE A 33 -7.24 1.75 7.26
N GLN A 34 -6.71 2.96 6.99
CA GLN A 34 -6.99 4.14 7.81
C GLN A 34 -8.48 4.46 7.89
N THR A 35 -9.19 4.34 6.76
CA THR A 35 -10.63 4.57 6.69
C THR A 35 -11.41 3.53 7.49
N SER A 36 -11.09 2.24 7.34
CA SER A 36 -11.74 1.16 8.11
C SER A 36 -11.51 1.33 9.61
N LEU A 37 -10.27 1.59 10.04
CA LEU A 37 -9.95 1.84 11.45
C LEU A 37 -10.70 3.06 11.99
N SER A 38 -10.80 4.15 11.21
CA SER A 38 -11.55 5.36 11.60
C SER A 38 -13.05 5.10 11.77
N LYS A 39 -13.60 4.11 11.06
CA LYS A 39 -15.00 3.68 11.18
C LYS A 39 -15.23 2.67 12.32
N GLY A 40 -14.17 2.27 13.03
CA GLY A 40 -14.22 1.19 14.02
C GLY A 40 -14.38 -0.20 13.39
N GLU A 41 -14.21 -0.31 12.08
CA GLU A 41 -14.23 -1.59 11.36
C GLU A 41 -12.88 -2.28 11.57
N LYS A 42 -12.92 -3.47 12.18
CA LYS A 42 -11.72 -4.31 12.26
C LYS A 42 -11.40 -4.85 10.88
N PHE A 43 -10.17 -4.61 10.43
CA PHE A 43 -9.60 -5.25 9.27
C PHE A 43 -9.34 -6.72 9.64
N ASN A 44 -10.14 -7.65 9.11
CA ASN A 44 -10.08 -9.08 9.41
C ASN A 44 -9.58 -9.87 8.20
#